data_AF-A0A6C0D4N5-F1
#
_entry.id   AF-A0A6C0D4N5-F1
#
_cell.length_a   1.000
_cell.length_b   1.000
_cell.length_c   1.000
_cell.angle_alpha   90.00
_cell.angle_beta   90.00
_cell.angle_gamma   90.00
#
_symmetry.space_group_name_H-M   'P 1'
#
loop_
_entity.id
_entity.type
_entity.pdbx_description
1 polymer ?
#
loop_
_entity_poly.entity_id
_entity_poly.type
_entity_poly.pdbx_seq_one_letter_code
_entity_poly.pdbx_strand_id
1 'polypeptide(L)'
;MPQRKTCKIYKTCQHVPCGEMMNRCKPSYCSKSSKNWGICNITKKECPNQRNCRMVKNRISTDQVLVTILHQKMPYIWRHLDRKTRRKMIRLARKPIRVLDIPKFID
;
A
#
# COMPACT_ATOMS: atom_id res chain seq x y z
N MET A 1 -12.51 -29.72 5.18
CA MET A 1 -13.04 -28.98 4.02
C MET A 1 -12.24 -27.70 3.84
N PRO A 2 -11.55 -27.47 2.71
CA PRO A 2 -10.89 -26.20 2.46
C PRO A 2 -11.97 -25.12 2.30
N GLN A 3 -11.97 -24.15 3.21
CA GLN A 3 -12.92 -23.03 3.18
C GLN A 3 -12.82 -22.34 1.81
N ARG A 4 -13.92 -22.32 1.04
CA ARG A 4 -14.01 -21.54 -0.20
C ARG A 4 -13.72 -20.09 0.16
N LYS A 5 -12.50 -19.61 -0.16
CA LYS A 5 -12.12 -18.21 0.05
C LYS A 5 -13.11 -17.35 -0.74
N THR A 6 -14.05 -16.72 -0.04
CA THR A 6 -15.00 -15.81 -0.67
C THR A 6 -14.21 -14.64 -1.23
N CYS A 7 -14.26 -14.47 -2.56
CA CYS A 7 -13.56 -13.36 -3.19
C CYS A 7 -14.23 -12.05 -2.78
N LYS A 8 -13.43 -11.12 -2.25
CA LYS A 8 -13.86 -9.79 -1.83
C LYS A 8 -13.33 -8.74 -2.80
N ILE A 9 -14.17 -7.77 -3.13
CA ILE A 9 -13.78 -6.58 -3.90
C ILE A 9 -14.16 -5.32 -3.12
N TYR A 10 -13.39 -4.25 -3.28
CA TYR A 10 -13.57 -2.99 -2.57
C TYR A 10 -13.89 -1.87 -3.56
N LYS A 11 -14.57 -0.81 -3.09
CA LYS A 11 -14.95 0.33 -3.94
C LYS A 11 -13.77 0.92 -4.71
N THR A 12 -12.63 1.09 -4.04
CA THR A 12 -11.38 1.52 -4.68
C THR A 12 -10.18 0.84 -4.00
N CYS A 13 -9.00 0.86 -4.64
CA CYS A 13 -7.75 0.35 -4.06
C CYS A 13 -7.38 0.99 -2.69
N GLN A 14 -7.86 2.22 -2.44
CA GLN A 14 -7.65 2.91 -1.17
C GLN A 14 -8.47 2.32 -0.02
N HIS A 15 -9.60 1.67 -0.33
CA HIS A 15 -10.49 1.01 0.61
C HIS A 15 -10.00 -0.39 1.00
N VAL A 16 -9.04 -0.97 0.28
CA VAL A 16 -8.44 -2.25 0.66
C VAL A 16 -7.77 -2.10 2.03
N PRO A 17 -8.10 -2.93 3.03
CA PRO A 17 -7.46 -2.87 4.34
C PRO A 17 -5.99 -3.30 4.28
N CYS A 18 -5.22 -2.83 5.26
CA CYS A 18 -3.82 -3.22 5.38
C CYS A 18 -3.72 -4.72 5.70
N GLY A 19 -2.86 -5.45 4.99
CA GLY A 19 -2.75 -6.91 5.04
C GLY A 19 -3.58 -7.64 3.98
N GLU A 20 -4.47 -6.94 3.27
CA GLU A 20 -5.25 -7.53 2.18
C GLU A 20 -4.80 -7.04 0.80
N MET A 21 -5.37 -7.64 -0.25
CA MET A 21 -5.11 -7.27 -1.63
C MET A 21 -6.37 -7.32 -2.48
N MET A 22 -6.40 -6.45 -3.49
CA MET A 22 -7.35 -6.48 -4.59
C MET A 22 -6.58 -6.41 -5.90
N ASN A 23 -7.03 -7.13 -6.93
CA ASN A 23 -6.35 -7.17 -8.21
C ASN A 23 -6.36 -5.79 -8.88
N ARG A 24 -5.37 -5.55 -9.74
CA ARG A 24 -5.18 -4.30 -10.48
C ARG A 24 -4.97 -3.07 -9.58
N CYS A 25 -4.53 -3.29 -8.35
CA CYS A 25 -4.21 -2.21 -7.42
C CYS A 25 -2.71 -2.05 -7.24
N LYS A 26 -2.23 -0.81 -7.25
CA LYS A 26 -0.81 -0.54 -6.98
C LYS A 26 -0.46 -0.96 -5.54
N PRO A 27 0.67 -1.68 -5.33
CA PRO A 27 1.16 -2.01 -4.00
C PRO A 27 1.32 -0.76 -3.14
N SER A 28 0.97 -0.89 -1.85
CA SER A 28 1.06 0.21 -0.88
C SER A 28 1.59 -0.32 0.46
N TYR A 29 2.26 0.56 1.21
CA TYR A 29 2.63 0.30 2.60
C TYR A 29 1.65 0.97 3.55
N CYS A 30 1.42 0.33 4.68
CA CYS A 30 0.77 0.87 5.86
C CYS A 30 1.72 0.77 7.06
N SER A 31 1.41 1.41 8.19
CA SER A 31 2.32 1.29 9.34
C SER A 31 2.39 -0.11 9.94
N LYS A 32 1.29 -0.86 9.89
CA LYS A 32 1.22 -2.20 10.50
C LYS A 32 1.61 -3.32 9.52
N SER A 33 1.50 -3.11 8.22
CA SER A 33 1.67 -4.14 7.19
C SER A 33 1.75 -3.49 5.80
N SER A 34 1.67 -4.30 4.76
CA SER A 34 1.53 -3.86 3.38
C SER A 34 0.15 -4.24 2.84
N LYS A 35 -0.25 -3.67 1.70
CA LYS A 35 -1.48 -4.08 1.00
C LYS A 35 -1.34 -4.02 -0.50
N ASN A 36 -2.22 -4.74 -1.20
CA ASN A 36 -2.15 -4.92 -2.64
C ASN A 36 -0.85 -5.58 -3.11
N TRP A 37 -0.13 -6.29 -2.22
CA TRP A 37 1.08 -7.04 -2.54
C TRP A 37 0.75 -8.45 -3.05
N GLY A 38 0.00 -8.50 -4.15
CA GLY A 38 -0.33 -9.75 -4.86
C GLY A 38 0.49 -9.89 -6.12
N ILE A 39 0.71 -11.14 -6.57
CA ILE A 39 1.42 -11.44 -7.83
C ILE A 39 0.82 -10.65 -8.99
N CYS A 40 -0.51 -10.70 -9.15
CA CYS A 40 -1.25 -9.92 -10.16
C CYS A 40 -0.92 -8.42 -10.14
N ASN A 41 -0.68 -7.82 -8.97
CA ASN A 41 -0.41 -6.39 -8.85
C ASN A 41 1.05 -6.02 -9.10
N ILE A 42 1.97 -6.97 -8.89
CA ILE A 42 3.41 -6.77 -9.02
C ILE A 42 3.86 -7.10 -10.44
N THR A 43 3.49 -8.28 -10.94
CA THR A 43 3.94 -8.79 -12.24
C THR A 43 2.98 -8.45 -13.37
N LYS A 44 1.77 -7.96 -13.06
CA LYS A 44 0.66 -7.75 -14.00
C LYS A 44 0.25 -9.00 -14.80
N LYS A 45 0.73 -10.19 -14.41
CA LYS A 45 0.36 -11.47 -15.03
C LYS A 45 -0.95 -11.97 -14.45
N GLU A 46 -1.76 -12.60 -15.31
CA GLU A 46 -2.94 -13.43 -15.02
C GLU A 46 -3.69 -13.05 -13.72
N CYS A 47 -4.40 -11.93 -13.78
CA CYS A 47 -5.27 -11.52 -12.70
C CYS A 47 -6.60 -12.29 -12.79
N PRO A 48 -6.97 -13.12 -11.81
CA PRO A 48 -8.27 -13.79 -11.81
C PRO A 48 -9.39 -12.76 -11.87
N ASN A 49 -10.42 -13.08 -12.64
CA ASN A 49 -11.56 -12.20 -12.84
C ASN A 49 -12.33 -12.03 -11.52
N GLN A 50 -12.62 -10.76 -11.17
CA GLN A 50 -13.30 -10.42 -9.92
C GLN A 50 -14.79 -10.06 -10.09
N ARG A 51 -15.39 -10.33 -11.27
CA ARG A 51 -16.80 -10.00 -11.54
C ARG A 51 -17.79 -10.58 -10.52
N ASN A 52 -17.55 -11.80 -10.02
CA ASN A 52 -18.44 -12.48 -9.08
C ASN A 52 -18.04 -12.29 -7.61
N CYS A 53 -17.12 -11.37 -7.32
CA CYS A 53 -16.66 -11.11 -5.96
C CYS A 53 -17.64 -10.23 -5.19
N ARG A 54 -17.80 -10.51 -3.89
CA ARG A 54 -18.67 -9.72 -3.02
C ARG A 54 -18.05 -8.35 -2.77
N MET A 55 -18.80 -7.28 -3.04
CA MET A 55 -18.37 -5.93 -2.68
C MET A 55 -18.42 -5.73 -1.17
N VAL A 56 -17.30 -5.31 -0.59
CA VAL A 56 -17.15 -5.02 0.84
C VAL A 56 -16.94 -3.52 1.03
N LYS A 57 -17.71 -2.94 1.95
CA LYS A 57 -17.53 -1.55 2.38
C LYS A 57 -16.43 -1.51 3.44
N ASN A 58 -15.48 -0.60 3.26
CA ASN A 58 -14.43 -0.33 4.24
C ASN A 58 -14.12 1.17 4.26
N ARG A 59 -13.45 1.67 5.30
CA ARG A 59 -13.00 3.06 5.37
C ARG A 59 -11.62 3.21 4.73
N ILE A 60 -11.38 4.36 4.11
CA ILE A 60 -10.05 4.71 3.60
C ILE A 60 -9.13 4.95 4.80
N SER A 61 -8.07 4.15 4.91
CA SER A 61 -7.05 4.36 5.94
C SER A 61 -6.27 5.64 5.68
N THR A 62 -6.01 6.44 6.72
CA THR A 62 -5.07 7.56 6.66
C THR A 62 -3.60 7.12 6.79
N ASP A 63 -3.38 5.85 7.10
CA ASP A 63 -2.07 5.24 7.33
C ASP A 63 -1.68 4.36 6.14
N GLN A 64 -1.53 4.98 4.97
CA GLN A 64 -1.12 4.31 3.75
C GLN A 64 -0.31 5.23 2.83
N VAL A 65 0.62 4.65 2.07
CA VAL A 65 1.40 5.33 1.03
C VAL A 65 1.71 4.35 -0.10
N LEU A 66 1.71 4.84 -1.35
CA LEU A 66 2.13 4.03 -2.50
C LEU A 66 3.60 3.64 -2.37
N VAL A 67 3.92 2.41 -2.76
CA VAL A 67 5.30 1.91 -2.74
C VAL A 67 6.21 2.78 -3.60
N THR A 68 5.75 3.23 -4.77
CA THR A 68 6.53 4.09 -5.67
C THR A 68 6.91 5.42 -5.02
N ILE A 69 5.97 6.07 -4.31
CA ILE A 69 6.21 7.34 -3.62
C ILE A 69 7.20 7.12 -2.47
N LEU A 70 7.01 6.05 -1.69
CA LEU A 70 7.87 5.78 -0.55
C LEU A 70 9.29 5.42 -0.97
N HIS A 71 9.45 4.55 -1.97
CA HIS A 71 10.77 4.16 -2.48
C HIS A 71 11.50 5.33 -3.15
N GLN A 72 10.79 6.22 -3.83
CA GLN A 72 11.41 7.42 -4.41
C GLN A 72 11.99 8.34 -3.34
N LYS A 73 11.30 8.48 -2.20
CA LYS A 73 11.76 9.35 -1.11
C LYS A 73 12.78 8.66 -0.20
N MET A 74 12.61 7.35 0.02
CA MET A 74 13.27 6.59 1.08
C MET A 74 13.52 5.14 0.61
N PRO A 75 14.52 4.89 -0.25
CA PRO A 75 14.84 3.56 -0.75
C PRO A 75 15.29 2.63 0.39
N TYR A 76 14.76 1.39 0.42
CA TYR A 76 15.20 0.22 1.22
C TYR A 76 15.21 0.31 2.76
N ILE A 77 15.44 1.50 3.36
CA ILE A 77 15.52 1.70 4.81
C ILE A 77 14.20 1.31 5.50
N TRP A 78 13.07 1.56 4.87
CA TRP A 78 11.73 1.35 5.45
C TRP A 78 11.49 -0.04 6.06
N ARG A 79 12.07 -1.10 5.47
CA ARG A 79 11.89 -2.49 5.94
C ARG A 79 12.57 -2.75 7.28
N HIS A 80 13.62 -2.00 7.61
CA HIS A 80 14.39 -2.17 8.84
C HIS A 80 13.88 -1.31 10.00
N LEU A 81 12.91 -0.42 9.74
CA LEU A 81 12.36 0.48 10.75
C LEU A 81 11.32 -0.20 11.63
N ASP A 82 11.31 0.18 12.90
CA ASP A 82 10.24 -0.20 13.82
C ASP A 82 8.91 0.47 13.44
N ARG A 83 7.81 -0.07 13.97
CA ARG A 83 6.46 0.38 13.61
C ARG A 83 6.19 1.86 13.95
N LYS A 84 6.77 2.42 15.02
CA LYS A 84 6.58 3.84 15.36
C LYS A 84 7.27 4.71 14.32
N THR A 85 8.50 4.36 13.92
CA THR A 85 9.23 5.11 12.89
C THR A 85 8.58 4.98 11.51
N ARG A 86 8.08 3.79 11.15
CA ARG A 86 7.26 3.59 9.94
C ARG A 86 6.07 4.56 9.89
N ARG A 87 5.30 4.72 10.97
CA ARG A 87 4.19 5.71 11.01
C ARG A 87 4.66 7.13 10.71
N LYS A 88 5.74 7.57 11.34
CA LYS A 88 6.31 8.91 11.12
C LYS A 88 6.70 9.08 9.66
N MET A 89 7.33 8.08 9.09
CA MET A 89 7.78 8.05 7.70
C MET A 89 6.62 8.08 6.69
N ILE A 90 5.51 7.36 6.91
CA ILE A 90 4.29 7.50 6.08
C ILE A 90 3.76 8.93 6.14
N ARG A 91 3.70 9.52 7.33
CA ARG A 91 3.23 10.91 7.50
C ARG A 91 4.12 11.89 6.75
N LEU A 92 5.45 11.74 6.82
CA LEU A 92 6.42 12.56 6.09
C LEU A 92 6.30 12.36 4.57
N ALA A 93 6.19 11.12 4.11
CA ALA A 93 6.09 10.81 2.68
C ALA A 93 4.83 11.41 2.03
N ARG A 94 3.74 11.58 2.79
CA ARG A 94 2.52 12.27 2.35
C ARG A 94 2.66 13.78 2.25
N LYS A 95 3.65 14.40 2.88
CA LYS A 95 3.91 15.83 2.76
C LYS A 95 4.53 16.16 1.38
N PRO A 96 4.23 17.33 0.81
CA PRO A 96 4.92 17.81 -0.38
C PRO A 96 6.41 18.04 -0.08
N ILE A 97 7.28 17.83 -1.09
CA ILE A 97 8.74 17.91 -0.92
C ILE A 97 9.17 19.29 -0.40
N ARG A 98 8.51 20.37 -0.84
CA ARG A 98 8.79 21.75 -0.40
C ARG A 98 8.62 22.01 1.10
N VAL A 99 7.89 21.14 1.81
CA VAL A 99 7.63 21.26 3.27
C VAL A 99 8.58 20.35 4.07
N LEU A 100 9.32 19.47 3.39
CA LEU A 100 10.39 18.71 3.99
C LEU A 100 11.64 19.59 3.84
N ASP A 101 12.09 20.16 4.95
CA ASP A 101 13.25 21.04 5.02
C ASP A 101 14.54 20.20 4.83
N ILE A 102 14.70 19.65 3.62
CA ILE A 102 15.82 18.78 3.24
C ILE A 102 16.86 19.71 2.62
N PRO A 103 17.97 20.01 3.31
CA PRO A 103 19.07 20.74 2.69
C PRO A 103 19.50 19.97 1.45
N LYS A 104 19.52 20.66 0.31
CA LYS A 104 20.08 20.10 -0.93
C LYS A 104 21.59 19.97 -0.70
N PHE A 105 22.07 18.76 -0.43
CA PHE A 105 23.47 18.47 -0.61
C PHE A 105 23.71 18.50 -2.14
N ILE A 106 24.44 19.52 -2.57
CA ILE A 106 24.95 19.64 -3.94
C ILE A 106 26.28 18.90 -3.90
N ASP A 107 26.38 17.80 -4.66
CA ASP A 107 27.66 17.14 -4.98
C ASP A 107 28.41 17.94 -6.05
#